data_AF-A0A9E5LFF0-F1
#
_entry.id   AF-A0A9E5LFF0-F1
#
_cell.length_a   1.000
_cell.length_b   1.000
_cell.length_c   1.000
_cell.angle_alpha   90.00
_cell.angle_beta   90.00
_cell.angle_gamma   90.00
#
_symmetry.space_group_name_H-M   'P 1'
#
loop_
_entity.id
_entity.type
_entity.pdbx_description
1 polymer ?
#
loop_
_entity_poly.entity_id
_entity_poly.type
_entity_poly.pdbx_seq_one_letter_code
_entity_poly.pdbx_strand_id
1 'polypeptide(L)'
;FAFKMDLKSLVWYSPEQFEDNGYEIPTTMEDLIALSDQMVADGNTPWCIGVESGNATGWTATDWMEDLMLRTTSPENYDRWVSNDLPFNSPEVLNAMEVYGQFSRNDDYVAGGAASVATTFFGDAPKGLFTSPASCMMHRQASFIPAFFPKKGEEVANGEADFFYFPPYASKDLGNPVLGAGTLWTMTKDSPATRAFFEFMKEPSAHEAWMSQGTFLTAHKGVNLDAYATPALRKQGEILANATTFRFDASDLMPGAIGAGAFWSEMTAFANGQDAKTTADNIQAAWDAIK
;
A
#
# COMPACT_ATOMS: atom_id res chain seq x y z
N PHE A 1 6.29 11.82 16.99
CA PHE A 1 4.95 11.45 16.48
C PHE A 1 4.98 11.57 14.97
N ALA A 2 4.19 10.77 14.25
CA ALA A 2 4.08 10.90 12.80
C ALA A 2 3.24 12.13 12.46
N PHE A 3 3.83 13.05 11.69
CA PHE A 3 3.19 14.32 11.37
C PHE A 3 2.41 14.23 10.06
N LYS A 4 3.09 13.74 9.01
CA LYS A 4 2.50 13.40 7.71
C LYS A 4 2.34 11.88 7.62
N MET A 5 1.24 11.43 7.04
CA MET A 5 0.99 10.04 6.71
C MET A 5 1.01 9.83 5.19
N ASP A 6 1.43 8.65 4.77
CA ASP A 6 1.17 8.12 3.44
C ASP A 6 0.25 6.90 3.62
N LEU A 7 -0.95 6.97 3.05
CA LEU A 7 -1.98 5.94 3.18
C LEU A 7 -1.73 4.86 2.10
N LYS A 8 -1.46 3.61 2.49
CA LYS A 8 -1.02 2.53 1.58
C LYS A 8 -2.14 1.58 1.14
N SER A 9 -3.26 1.51 1.88
CA SER A 9 -4.39 0.63 1.58
C SER A 9 -5.38 1.22 0.55
N LEU A 10 -4.87 1.62 -0.63
CA LEU A 10 -5.67 2.19 -1.72
C LEU A 10 -5.52 1.38 -3.00
N VAL A 11 -6.62 1.24 -3.74
CA VAL A 11 -6.64 0.74 -5.12
C VAL A 11 -7.12 1.86 -6.04
N TRP A 12 -6.27 2.24 -6.98
CA TRP A 12 -6.52 3.29 -7.97
C TRP A 12 -7.09 2.69 -9.26
N TYR A 13 -7.99 3.42 -9.90
CA TYR A 13 -8.65 3.01 -11.13
C TYR A 13 -9.10 4.21 -11.95
N SER A 14 -9.50 3.97 -13.21
CA SER A 14 -10.17 4.97 -14.05
C SER A 14 -11.69 4.81 -13.95
N PRO A 15 -12.43 5.84 -13.49
CA PRO A 15 -13.90 5.79 -13.42
C PRO A 15 -14.57 5.52 -14.76
N GLU A 16 -14.06 6.11 -15.85
CA GLU A 16 -14.56 5.89 -17.21
C GLU A 16 -14.42 4.42 -17.63
N GLN A 17 -13.26 3.80 -17.38
CA GLN A 17 -13.06 2.38 -17.69
C GLN A 17 -13.98 1.47 -16.87
N PHE A 18 -14.24 1.81 -15.60
CA PHE A 18 -15.18 1.04 -14.77
C PHE A 18 -16.62 1.20 -15.27
N GLU A 19 -17.04 2.41 -15.64
CA GLU A 19 -18.37 2.67 -16.19
C GLU A 19 -18.59 1.96 -17.52
N ASP A 20 -17.64 2.07 -18.45
CA ASP A 20 -17.72 1.47 -19.79
C ASP A 20 -17.81 -0.05 -19.77
N ASN A 21 -17.17 -0.70 -18.78
CA ASN A 21 -17.20 -2.15 -18.62
C ASN A 21 -18.26 -2.62 -17.60
N GLY A 22 -19.00 -1.70 -16.96
CA GLY A 22 -20.04 -2.05 -15.98
C GLY A 22 -19.50 -2.65 -14.68
N TYR A 23 -18.30 -2.25 -14.25
CA TYR A 23 -17.68 -2.72 -13.01
C TYR A 23 -18.12 -1.89 -11.80
N GLU A 24 -18.46 -2.58 -10.71
CA GLU A 24 -18.75 -1.97 -9.42
C GLU A 24 -17.53 -1.97 -8.50
N ILE A 25 -17.49 -1.03 -7.55
CA ILE A 25 -16.39 -0.94 -6.58
C ILE A 25 -16.54 -2.04 -5.51
N PRO A 26 -15.56 -2.96 -5.38
CA PRO A 26 -15.66 -4.06 -4.44
C PRO A 26 -15.49 -3.57 -3.01
N THR A 27 -16.28 -4.13 -2.08
CA THR A 27 -16.22 -3.78 -0.65
C THR A 27 -15.62 -4.88 0.22
N THR A 28 -15.38 -6.05 -0.37
CA THR A 28 -14.76 -7.21 0.28
C THR A 28 -13.61 -7.75 -0.58
N MET A 29 -12.65 -8.44 0.03
CA MET A 29 -11.59 -9.14 -0.72
C MET A 29 -12.16 -10.20 -1.64
N GLU A 30 -13.22 -10.87 -1.21
CA GLU A 30 -13.95 -11.84 -2.03
C GLU A 30 -14.49 -11.19 -3.32
N ASP A 31 -15.14 -10.02 -3.21
CA ASP A 31 -15.64 -9.27 -4.37
C ASP A 31 -14.51 -8.74 -5.26
N LEU A 32 -13.39 -8.31 -4.66
CA LEU A 32 -12.24 -7.81 -5.42
C LEU A 32 -11.60 -8.92 -6.29
N ILE A 33 -11.50 -10.13 -5.75
CA ILE A 33 -11.00 -11.29 -6.50
C ILE A 33 -12.01 -11.66 -7.60
N ALA A 34 -13.30 -11.72 -7.27
CA ALA A 34 -14.34 -12.00 -8.27
C ALA A 34 -14.38 -10.96 -9.40
N LEU A 35 -14.18 -9.68 -9.08
CA LEU A 35 -14.05 -8.61 -10.08
C LEU A 35 -12.80 -8.80 -10.95
N SER A 36 -11.69 -9.23 -10.36
CA SER A 36 -10.47 -9.55 -11.13
C SER A 36 -10.71 -10.71 -12.10
N ASP A 37 -11.40 -11.76 -11.67
CA ASP A 37 -11.80 -12.87 -12.55
C ASP A 37 -12.76 -12.41 -13.65
N GLN A 38 -13.72 -11.55 -13.33
CA GLN A 38 -14.65 -10.98 -14.31
C GLN A 38 -13.89 -10.17 -15.37
N MET A 39 -12.97 -9.31 -14.96
CA MET A 39 -12.15 -8.53 -15.90
C MET A 39 -11.40 -9.41 -16.89
N VAL A 40 -10.82 -10.53 -16.44
CA VAL A 40 -10.18 -11.52 -17.32
C VAL A 40 -11.19 -12.13 -18.30
N ALA A 41 -12.37 -12.52 -17.81
CA ALA A 41 -13.42 -13.10 -18.65
C ALA A 41 -13.94 -12.12 -19.73
N ASP A 42 -13.95 -10.82 -19.41
CA ASP A 42 -14.33 -9.73 -20.30
C ASP A 42 -13.20 -9.33 -21.28
N GLY A 43 -12.04 -9.97 -21.20
CA GLY A 43 -10.88 -9.73 -22.07
C GLY A 43 -9.99 -8.57 -21.65
N ASN A 44 -10.14 -8.11 -20.41
CA ASN A 44 -9.36 -7.04 -19.80
C ASN A 44 -8.31 -7.61 -18.84
N THR A 45 -7.31 -6.81 -18.54
CA THR A 45 -6.29 -7.16 -17.54
C THR A 45 -6.60 -6.46 -16.20
N PRO A 46 -6.77 -7.20 -15.09
CA PRO A 46 -7.09 -6.61 -13.80
C PRO A 46 -6.06 -5.61 -13.26
N TRP A 47 -4.77 -5.97 -13.18
CA TRP A 47 -3.80 -5.29 -12.32
C TRP A 47 -2.59 -4.74 -13.06
N CYS A 48 -2.23 -3.50 -12.73
CA CYS A 48 -0.90 -2.95 -12.95
C CYS A 48 -0.05 -3.17 -11.71
N ILE A 49 1.01 -3.97 -11.83
CA ILE A 49 1.93 -4.27 -10.73
C ILE A 49 3.37 -4.11 -11.22
N GLY A 50 4.16 -3.33 -10.48
CA GLY A 50 5.59 -3.17 -10.70
C GLY A 50 6.32 -3.02 -9.37
N VAL A 51 7.47 -3.68 -9.26
CA VAL A 51 8.27 -3.72 -8.02
C VAL A 51 9.69 -3.20 -8.18
N GLU A 52 10.12 -2.97 -9.42
CA GLU A 52 11.42 -2.36 -9.69
C GLU A 52 11.44 -0.92 -9.17
N SER A 53 12.51 -0.55 -8.47
CA SER A 53 12.67 0.76 -7.85
C SER A 53 14.15 1.09 -7.58
N GLY A 54 15.05 0.69 -8.49
CA GLY A 54 16.48 0.82 -8.35
C GLY A 54 17.00 0.11 -7.08
N ASN A 55 17.70 0.85 -6.23
CA ASN A 55 18.24 0.33 -4.96
C ASN A 55 17.15 -0.03 -3.93
N ALA A 56 15.90 0.36 -4.16
CA ALA A 56 14.77 0.02 -3.29
C ALA A 56 13.90 -1.11 -3.88
N THR A 57 14.29 -1.71 -5.01
CA THR A 57 13.52 -2.78 -5.67
C THR A 57 13.04 -3.83 -4.67
N GLY A 58 11.73 -4.09 -4.68
CA GLY A 58 11.06 -5.01 -3.75
C GLY A 58 10.19 -4.34 -2.69
N TRP A 59 10.37 -3.04 -2.41
CA TRP A 59 9.59 -2.34 -1.37
C TRP A 59 8.08 -2.36 -1.64
N THR A 60 7.63 -2.24 -2.90
CA THR A 60 6.18 -2.30 -3.18
C THR A 60 5.59 -3.67 -2.94
N ALA A 61 6.40 -4.74 -3.10
CA ALA A 61 5.96 -6.10 -2.81
C ALA A 61 5.88 -6.35 -1.30
N THR A 62 6.74 -5.73 -0.49
CA THR A 62 6.57 -5.76 0.97
C THR A 62 5.33 -4.99 1.41
N ASP A 63 5.04 -3.83 0.81
CA ASP A 63 3.78 -3.12 1.10
C ASP A 63 2.55 -3.99 0.82
N TRP A 64 2.55 -4.78 -0.27
CA TRP A 64 1.47 -5.73 -0.57
C TRP A 64 1.36 -6.80 0.51
N MET A 65 2.48 -7.42 0.87
CA MET A 65 2.55 -8.43 1.93
C MET A 65 2.00 -7.92 3.25
N GLU A 66 2.35 -6.70 3.62
CA GLU A 66 1.96 -6.09 4.88
C GLU A 66 0.46 -5.79 4.96
N ASP A 67 -0.12 -5.26 3.88
CA ASP A 67 -1.55 -5.00 3.80
C ASP A 67 -2.36 -6.31 3.79
N LEU A 68 -1.81 -7.36 3.18
CA LEU A 68 -2.38 -8.70 3.15
C LEU A 68 -2.24 -9.42 4.49
N MET A 69 -1.14 -9.23 5.22
CA MET A 69 -1.02 -9.72 6.61
C MET A 69 -2.12 -9.12 7.47
N LEU A 70 -2.36 -7.81 7.37
CA LEU A 70 -3.47 -7.16 8.07
C LEU A 70 -4.86 -7.66 7.66
N ARG A 71 -5.00 -8.26 6.47
CA ARG A 71 -6.28 -8.80 5.95
C ARG A 71 -6.44 -10.30 6.16
N THR A 72 -5.36 -11.01 6.44
CA THR A 72 -5.39 -12.47 6.51
C THR A 72 -5.16 -13.01 7.91
N THR A 73 -4.56 -12.21 8.80
CA THR A 73 -4.29 -12.53 10.19
C THR A 73 -4.55 -11.34 11.12
N SER A 74 -4.47 -11.53 12.44
CA SER A 74 -4.79 -10.47 13.41
C SER A 74 -3.69 -9.40 13.49
N PRO A 75 -4.03 -8.18 13.96
CA PRO A 75 -3.05 -7.12 14.20
C PRO A 75 -1.93 -7.52 15.18
N GLU A 76 -2.23 -8.38 16.16
CA GLU A 76 -1.23 -8.89 17.11
C GLU A 76 -0.23 -9.83 16.42
N ASN A 77 -0.69 -10.63 15.46
CA ASN A 77 0.21 -11.44 14.64
C ASN A 77 1.08 -10.59 13.71
N TYR A 78 0.54 -9.48 13.18
CA TYR A 78 1.33 -8.48 12.46
C TYR A 78 2.45 -7.92 13.36
N ASP A 79 2.11 -7.49 14.58
CA ASP A 79 3.10 -6.94 15.53
C ASP A 79 4.18 -7.95 15.91
N ARG A 80 3.78 -9.21 16.15
CA ARG A 80 4.72 -10.31 16.42
C ARG A 80 5.58 -10.64 15.22
N TRP A 81 5.08 -10.48 14.00
CA TRP A 81 5.86 -10.68 12.78
C TRP A 81 6.90 -9.57 12.61
N VAL A 82 6.53 -8.32 12.87
CA VAL A 82 7.45 -7.16 12.87
C VAL A 82 8.59 -7.35 13.88
N SER A 83 8.31 -7.87 15.08
CA SER A 83 9.34 -8.17 16.08
C SER A 83 10.08 -9.50 15.86
N ASN A 84 9.65 -10.31 14.88
CA ASN A 84 10.07 -11.69 14.64
C ASN A 84 9.78 -12.68 15.79
N ASP A 85 8.84 -12.37 16.68
CA ASP A 85 8.22 -13.33 17.61
C ASP A 85 7.23 -14.28 16.88
N LEU A 86 6.81 -13.91 15.67
CA LEU A 86 6.19 -14.77 14.68
C LEU A 86 7.16 -14.84 13.47
N PRO A 87 7.69 -16.02 13.12
CA PRO A 87 8.72 -16.12 12.09
C PRO A 87 8.14 -15.89 10.68
N PHE A 88 9.01 -15.49 9.74
CA PHE A 88 8.63 -15.26 8.34
C PHE A 88 8.11 -16.52 7.65
N ASN A 89 8.54 -17.71 8.08
CA ASN A 89 8.07 -19.00 7.57
C ASN A 89 6.92 -19.60 8.39
N SER A 90 6.22 -18.78 9.19
CA SER A 90 4.98 -19.18 9.84
C SER A 90 3.85 -19.40 8.83
N PRO A 91 2.85 -20.24 9.15
CA PRO A 91 1.68 -20.45 8.29
C PRO A 91 0.94 -19.16 7.93
N GLU A 92 0.86 -18.19 8.85
CA GLU A 92 0.19 -16.92 8.64
C GLU A 92 0.88 -16.09 7.54
N VAL A 93 2.21 -15.98 7.60
CA VAL A 93 3.00 -15.21 6.62
C VAL A 93 3.00 -15.90 5.26
N LEU A 94 3.14 -17.24 5.25
CA LEU A 94 3.04 -18.01 4.01
C LEU A 94 1.68 -17.86 3.35
N ASN A 95 0.59 -17.87 4.12
CA ASN A 95 -0.75 -17.63 3.59
C ASN A 95 -0.87 -16.24 2.94
N ALA A 96 -0.38 -15.18 3.59
CA ALA A 96 -0.39 -13.84 2.99
C ALA A 96 0.44 -13.77 1.69
N MET A 97 1.57 -14.49 1.65
CA MET A 97 2.43 -14.55 0.46
C MET A 97 1.78 -15.29 -0.71
N GLU A 98 1.07 -16.38 -0.43
CA GLU A 98 0.30 -17.08 -1.47
C GLU A 98 -0.85 -16.22 -1.99
N VAL A 99 -1.54 -15.45 -1.12
CA VAL A 99 -2.55 -14.48 -1.58
C VAL A 99 -1.92 -13.41 -2.46
N TYR A 100 -0.75 -12.87 -2.10
CA TYR A 100 -0.02 -11.95 -2.98
C TYR A 100 0.34 -12.59 -4.32
N GLY A 101 0.73 -13.87 -4.31
CA GLY A 101 1.01 -14.66 -5.50
C GLY A 101 -0.20 -14.79 -6.43
N GLN A 102 -1.43 -14.91 -5.89
CA GLN A 102 -2.65 -14.95 -6.70
C GLN A 102 -2.83 -13.69 -7.56
N PHE A 103 -2.40 -12.52 -7.07
CA PHE A 103 -2.45 -11.27 -7.82
C PHE A 103 -1.23 -11.10 -8.74
N SER A 104 -0.03 -11.23 -8.18
CA SER A 104 1.22 -10.84 -8.84
C SER A 104 1.80 -11.90 -9.77
N ARG A 105 1.39 -13.17 -9.61
CA ARG A 105 1.97 -14.31 -10.35
C ARG A 105 0.95 -15.01 -11.25
N ASN A 106 -0.18 -14.39 -11.50
CA ASN A 106 -1.16 -14.85 -12.47
C ASN A 106 -0.98 -14.05 -13.78
N ASP A 107 -0.61 -14.76 -14.86
CA ASP A 107 -0.32 -14.15 -16.16
C ASP A 107 -1.52 -13.42 -16.76
N ASP A 108 -2.74 -13.86 -16.44
CA ASP A 108 -3.97 -13.21 -16.92
C ASP A 108 -4.32 -11.96 -16.09
N TYR A 109 -3.80 -11.87 -14.86
CA TYR A 109 -4.11 -10.76 -13.95
C TYR A 109 -3.25 -9.52 -14.18
N VAL A 110 -2.03 -9.69 -14.70
CA VAL A 110 -1.02 -8.63 -14.69
C VAL A 110 -0.72 -8.10 -16.08
N ALA A 111 -0.66 -6.78 -16.21
CA ALA A 111 -0.21 -6.14 -17.45
C ALA A 111 1.21 -6.60 -17.84
N GLY A 112 1.33 -7.25 -19.00
CA GLY A 112 2.58 -7.83 -19.47
C GLY A 112 2.92 -9.21 -18.88
N GLY A 113 2.00 -9.85 -18.16
CA GLY A 113 2.17 -11.16 -17.53
C GLY A 113 2.93 -11.11 -16.20
N ALA A 114 2.91 -12.21 -15.45
CA ALA A 114 3.54 -12.31 -14.13
C ALA A 114 5.05 -11.99 -14.16
N ALA A 115 5.73 -12.40 -15.24
CA ALA A 115 7.16 -12.16 -15.41
C ALA A 115 7.53 -10.66 -15.53
N SER A 116 6.57 -9.78 -15.83
CA SER A 116 6.83 -8.33 -15.91
C SER A 116 6.96 -7.67 -14.55
N VAL A 117 6.37 -8.25 -13.49
CA VAL A 117 6.22 -7.61 -12.17
C VAL A 117 7.55 -7.18 -11.60
N ALA A 118 8.54 -8.08 -11.62
CA ALA A 118 9.86 -7.87 -11.03
C ALA A 118 10.69 -6.79 -11.74
N THR A 119 10.39 -6.48 -13.00
CA THR A 119 11.20 -5.60 -13.86
C THR A 119 10.51 -4.30 -14.22
N THR A 120 9.19 -4.21 -14.01
CA THR A 120 8.42 -3.00 -14.24
C THR A 120 8.68 -1.99 -13.12
N PHE A 121 9.18 -0.80 -13.48
CA PHE A 121 9.36 0.30 -12.54
C PHE A 121 8.03 0.65 -11.88
N PHE A 122 8.00 0.74 -10.56
CA PHE A 122 6.75 0.97 -9.82
C PHE A 122 6.02 2.26 -10.26
N GLY A 123 6.78 3.29 -10.65
CA GLY A 123 6.24 4.57 -11.12
C GLY A 123 5.76 4.54 -12.58
N ASP A 124 6.13 3.53 -13.35
CA ASP A 124 5.60 3.32 -14.70
C ASP A 124 4.35 2.43 -14.66
N ALA A 125 4.25 1.50 -13.71
CA ALA A 125 3.10 0.62 -13.54
C ALA A 125 1.73 1.34 -13.59
N PRO A 126 1.45 2.43 -12.84
CA PRO A 126 0.13 3.07 -12.88
C PRO A 126 -0.23 3.70 -14.23
N LYS A 127 0.73 3.90 -15.14
CA LYS A 127 0.45 4.49 -16.47
C LYS A 127 -0.42 3.58 -17.33
N GLY A 128 -0.43 2.27 -17.05
CA GLY A 128 -1.29 1.30 -17.72
C GLY A 128 -2.78 1.58 -17.56
N LEU A 129 -3.19 2.28 -16.49
CA LEU A 129 -4.58 2.73 -16.29
C LEU A 129 -5.04 3.74 -17.36
N PHE A 130 -4.10 4.40 -18.04
CA PHE A 130 -4.37 5.55 -18.92
C PHE A 130 -3.96 5.32 -20.38
N THR A 131 -3.57 4.09 -20.74
CA THR A 131 -3.33 3.75 -22.14
C THR A 131 -4.65 3.57 -22.89
N SER A 132 -4.61 3.56 -24.23
CA SER A 132 -5.79 3.32 -25.07
C SER A 132 -5.52 2.17 -26.04
N PRO A 133 -6.10 0.97 -25.85
CA PRO A 133 -6.91 0.56 -24.69
C PRO A 133 -6.10 0.53 -23.38
N ALA A 134 -6.77 0.55 -22.23
CA ALA A 134 -6.11 0.44 -20.93
C ALA A 134 -5.33 -0.89 -20.84
N SER A 135 -4.11 -0.86 -20.32
CA SER A 135 -3.26 -2.04 -20.19
C SER A 135 -3.62 -2.85 -18.95
N CYS A 136 -4.26 -2.20 -17.97
CA CYS A 136 -4.83 -2.79 -16.77
C CYS A 136 -6.00 -1.94 -16.26
N MET A 137 -6.79 -2.46 -15.31
CA MET A 137 -7.94 -1.76 -14.75
C MET A 137 -7.70 -1.17 -13.35
N MET A 138 -6.80 -1.77 -12.56
CA MET A 138 -6.57 -1.43 -11.16
C MET A 138 -5.08 -1.36 -10.81
N HIS A 139 -4.74 -0.49 -9.85
CA HIS A 139 -3.38 -0.36 -9.32
C HIS A 139 -3.40 -0.11 -7.81
N ARG A 140 -2.91 -1.05 -7.01
CA ARG A 140 -2.78 -0.86 -5.56
C ARG A 140 -1.48 -0.12 -5.26
N GLN A 141 -1.58 1.06 -4.64
CA GLN A 141 -0.41 1.85 -4.20
C GLN A 141 -0.81 2.98 -3.27
N ALA A 142 0.17 3.54 -2.55
CA ALA A 142 -0.02 4.61 -1.60
C ALA A 142 -0.56 5.93 -2.18
N SER A 143 -1.02 6.81 -1.28
CA SER A 143 -1.59 8.13 -1.57
C SER A 143 -0.73 9.06 -2.42
N PHE A 144 0.59 8.81 -2.51
CA PHE A 144 1.50 9.63 -3.32
C PHE A 144 1.54 9.24 -4.80
N ILE A 145 1.01 8.07 -5.18
CA ILE A 145 1.17 7.54 -6.54
C ILE A 145 0.65 8.45 -7.66
N PRO A 146 -0.33 9.35 -7.47
CA PRO A 146 -0.75 10.25 -8.54
C PRO A 146 0.39 11.12 -9.08
N ALA A 147 1.45 11.37 -8.31
CA ALA A 147 2.64 12.08 -8.80
C ALA A 147 3.36 11.36 -9.97
N PHE A 148 3.09 10.06 -10.16
CA PHE A 148 3.63 9.23 -11.24
C PHE A 148 2.63 8.98 -12.38
N PHE A 149 1.39 9.46 -12.27
CA PHE A 149 0.44 9.44 -13.38
C PHE A 149 0.93 10.35 -14.52
N PRO A 150 0.48 10.14 -15.77
CA PRO A 150 0.93 10.92 -16.93
C PRO A 150 0.92 12.45 -16.78
N LYS A 151 -0.11 13.01 -16.13
CA LYS A 151 -0.32 14.42 -15.83
C LYS A 151 -0.08 14.74 -14.34
N LYS A 152 0.65 13.88 -13.63
CA LYS A 152 1.14 14.11 -12.26
C LYS A 152 0.02 14.43 -11.25
N GLY A 153 -1.14 13.80 -11.41
CA GLY A 153 -2.25 13.88 -10.46
C GLY A 153 -3.37 14.82 -10.87
N GLU A 154 -3.22 15.56 -11.98
CA GLU A 154 -4.35 16.29 -12.59
C GLU A 154 -5.49 15.34 -12.96
N GLU A 155 -5.20 14.08 -13.26
CA GLU A 155 -6.21 13.04 -13.51
C GLU A 155 -7.21 12.90 -12.36
N VAL A 156 -6.75 12.99 -11.12
CA VAL A 156 -7.63 12.91 -9.93
C VAL A 156 -8.51 14.15 -9.83
N ALA A 157 -7.97 15.33 -10.13
CA ALA A 157 -8.73 16.58 -10.11
C ALA A 157 -9.77 16.65 -11.25
N ASN A 158 -9.46 16.04 -12.39
CA ASN A 158 -10.31 16.01 -13.57
C ASN A 158 -11.34 14.85 -13.55
N GLY A 159 -11.28 13.96 -12.56
CA GLY A 159 -12.14 12.77 -12.47
C GLY A 159 -11.74 11.63 -13.42
N GLU A 160 -10.55 11.71 -14.04
CA GLU A 160 -9.98 10.66 -14.90
C GLU A 160 -9.42 9.48 -14.07
N ALA A 161 -9.15 9.71 -12.78
CA ALA A 161 -8.75 8.69 -11.81
C ALA A 161 -9.47 8.89 -10.47
N ASP A 162 -9.87 7.79 -9.83
CA ASP A 162 -10.30 7.75 -8.43
C ASP A 162 -9.67 6.52 -7.75
N PHE A 163 -9.96 6.34 -6.47
CA PHE A 163 -9.50 5.22 -5.68
C PHE A 163 -10.62 4.71 -4.77
N PHE A 164 -10.47 3.46 -4.37
CA PHE A 164 -11.23 2.86 -3.28
C PHE A 164 -10.29 2.25 -2.25
N TYR A 165 -10.83 2.02 -1.05
CA TYR A 165 -10.09 1.38 0.03
C TYR A 165 -9.84 -0.09 -0.31
N PHE A 166 -8.61 -0.58 -0.13
CA PHE A 166 -8.30 -2.00 -0.33
C PHE A 166 -9.13 -2.82 0.68
N PRO A 167 -10.11 -3.61 0.24
CA PRO A 167 -11.15 -4.11 1.13
C PRO A 167 -10.61 -5.19 2.10
N PRO A 168 -11.27 -5.43 3.24
CA PRO A 168 -10.98 -6.58 4.09
C PRO A 168 -11.72 -7.83 3.61
N TYR A 169 -11.36 -9.01 4.12
CA TYR A 169 -12.19 -10.21 3.93
C TYR A 169 -13.43 -10.11 4.81
N ALA A 170 -14.62 -10.25 4.21
CA ALA A 170 -15.86 -10.30 4.99
C ALA A 170 -15.90 -11.52 5.93
N SER A 171 -15.29 -12.62 5.50
CA SER A 171 -15.24 -13.88 6.22
C SER A 171 -14.33 -13.90 7.46
N LYS A 172 -13.44 -12.90 7.65
CA LYS A 172 -12.41 -12.92 8.71
C LYS A 172 -12.67 -12.00 9.90
N ASP A 173 -13.60 -11.04 9.79
CA ASP A 173 -13.96 -10.10 10.86
C ASP A 173 -12.75 -9.39 11.52
N LEU A 174 -11.84 -8.85 10.69
CA LEU A 174 -10.62 -8.14 11.15
C LEU A 174 -10.80 -6.61 11.22
N GLY A 175 -12.03 -6.13 11.01
CA GLY A 175 -12.35 -4.71 10.89
C GLY A 175 -11.85 -4.08 9.58
N ASN A 176 -11.50 -2.80 9.64
CA ASN A 176 -10.97 -1.99 8.54
C ASN A 176 -9.49 -1.62 8.81
N PRO A 177 -8.55 -2.54 8.57
CA PRO A 177 -7.14 -2.28 8.82
C PRO A 177 -6.49 -1.45 7.72
N VAL A 178 -5.78 -0.41 8.14
CA VAL A 178 -5.02 0.48 7.26
C VAL A 178 -3.52 0.29 7.47
N LEU A 179 -2.81 0.04 6.37
CA LEU A 179 -1.36 0.16 6.28
C LEU A 179 -1.00 1.61 5.93
N GLY A 180 0.07 2.11 6.53
CA GLY A 180 0.63 3.39 6.11
C GLY A 180 2.11 3.55 6.42
N ALA A 181 2.70 4.57 5.84
CA ALA A 181 3.99 5.11 6.26
C ALA A 181 3.80 6.51 6.83
N GLY A 182 4.85 7.10 7.39
CA GLY A 182 4.74 8.46 7.91
C GLY A 182 6.07 9.17 8.09
N THR A 183 6.01 10.49 8.02
CA THR A 183 7.16 11.36 8.27
C THR A 183 7.23 11.72 9.74
N LEU A 184 8.35 11.36 10.37
CA LEU A 184 8.66 11.68 11.75
C LEU A 184 9.55 12.92 11.83
N TRP A 185 9.30 13.76 12.83
CA TRP A 185 10.19 14.86 13.18
C TRP A 185 11.02 14.48 14.41
N THR A 186 12.31 14.79 14.37
CA THR A 186 13.26 14.52 15.47
C THR A 186 13.94 15.82 15.91
N MET A 187 14.03 16.03 17.22
CA MET A 187 14.80 17.14 17.79
C MET A 187 16.29 16.79 17.79
N THR A 188 17.09 17.42 16.94
CA THR A 188 18.55 17.25 16.95
C THR A 188 19.25 18.11 18.01
N LYS A 189 18.64 19.26 18.35
CA LYS A 189 19.07 20.12 19.45
C LYS A 189 17.88 20.48 20.35
N ASP A 190 17.96 20.02 21.58
CA ASP A 190 16.98 20.35 22.60
C ASP A 190 17.17 21.79 23.09
N SER A 191 16.09 22.57 23.03
CA SER A 191 16.03 23.94 23.53
C SER A 191 14.57 24.33 23.84
N PRO A 192 14.33 25.36 24.67
CA PRO A 192 12.98 25.84 24.91
C PRO A 192 12.21 26.18 23.62
N ALA A 193 12.90 26.76 22.62
CA ALA A 193 12.29 27.07 21.32
C ALA A 193 11.94 25.82 20.51
N THR A 194 12.84 24.82 20.47
CA THR A 194 12.59 23.55 19.76
C THR A 194 11.41 22.79 20.39
N ARG A 195 11.35 22.75 21.73
CA ARG A 195 10.24 22.12 22.47
C ARG A 195 8.91 22.81 22.17
N ALA A 196 8.88 24.14 22.23
CA ALA A 196 7.67 24.91 21.92
C ALA A 196 7.17 24.64 20.48
N PHE A 197 8.08 24.56 19.51
CA PHE A 197 7.71 24.22 18.13
C PHE A 197 7.12 22.82 18.02
N PHE A 198 7.69 21.81 18.69
CA PHE A 198 7.12 20.45 18.67
C PHE A 198 5.77 20.35 19.38
N GLU A 199 5.54 21.13 20.43
CA GLU A 199 4.20 21.19 21.04
C GLU A 199 3.19 21.82 20.08
N PHE A 200 3.54 22.91 19.39
CA PHE A 200 2.70 23.47 18.33
C PHE A 200 2.41 22.46 17.22
N MET A 201 3.41 21.70 16.77
CA MET A 201 3.24 20.69 15.72
C MET A 201 2.31 19.54 16.11
N LYS A 202 1.97 19.37 17.40
CA LYS A 202 0.95 18.42 17.87
C LYS A 202 -0.46 19.02 17.88
N GLU A 203 -0.62 20.32 17.69
CA GLU A 203 -1.93 20.97 17.70
C GLU A 203 -2.67 20.71 16.37
N PRO A 204 -4.03 20.58 16.39
CA PRO A 204 -4.82 20.49 15.17
C PRO A 204 -4.52 21.61 14.17
N SER A 205 -4.31 22.82 14.67
CA SER A 205 -4.04 24.03 13.86
C SER A 205 -2.80 23.88 12.97
N ALA A 206 -1.73 23.23 13.46
CA ALA A 206 -0.52 23.00 12.70
C ALA A 206 -0.76 22.00 11.55
N HIS A 207 -1.54 20.95 11.83
CA HIS A 207 -1.91 19.96 10.82
C HIS A 207 -2.87 20.57 9.77
N GLU A 208 -3.91 21.28 10.20
CA GLU A 208 -4.90 21.92 9.32
C GLU A 208 -4.25 22.94 8.37
N ALA A 209 -3.24 23.68 8.84
CA ALA A 209 -2.48 24.60 8.00
C ALA A 209 -1.71 23.89 6.85
N TRP A 210 -1.34 22.61 7.02
CA TRP A 210 -0.71 21.81 5.97
C TRP A 210 -1.76 21.09 5.11
N MET A 211 -2.85 20.62 5.72
CA MET A 211 -3.99 20.00 5.00
C MET A 211 -4.53 20.93 3.92
N SER A 212 -4.57 22.24 4.18
CA SER A 212 -5.07 23.25 3.23
C SER A 212 -4.11 23.56 2.08
N GLN A 213 -2.85 23.12 2.14
CA GLN A 213 -1.85 23.35 1.10
C GLN A 213 -1.80 22.21 0.06
N GLY A 214 -2.43 21.07 0.33
CA GLY A 214 -2.41 19.88 -0.52
C GLY A 214 -1.24 18.94 -0.21
N THR A 215 -1.30 17.71 -0.73
CA THR A 215 -0.26 16.65 -0.57
C THR A 215 0.07 16.24 0.89
N PHE A 216 -0.86 16.48 1.81
CA PHE A 216 -0.69 16.16 3.22
C PHE A 216 -1.87 15.34 3.72
N LEU A 217 -1.58 14.26 4.44
CA LEU A 217 -2.53 13.46 5.21
C LEU A 217 -2.04 13.38 6.65
N THR A 218 -2.97 13.26 7.58
CA THR A 218 -2.64 13.10 8.99
C THR A 218 -3.54 12.11 9.71
N ALA A 219 -2.96 11.44 10.71
CA ALA A 219 -3.70 10.61 11.67
C ALA A 219 -4.17 11.41 12.91
N HIS A 220 -3.97 12.73 12.94
CA HIS A 220 -4.35 13.56 14.08
C HIS A 220 -5.89 13.65 14.21
N LYS A 221 -6.47 12.95 15.18
CA LYS A 221 -7.94 12.83 15.35
C LYS A 221 -8.68 14.14 15.67
N GLY A 222 -7.97 15.17 16.10
CA GLY A 222 -8.56 16.46 16.46
C GLY A 222 -8.70 17.46 15.31
N VAL A 223 -8.29 17.12 14.08
CA VAL A 223 -8.39 18.04 12.93
C VAL A 223 -9.78 18.05 12.33
N ASN A 224 -10.16 19.17 11.73
CA ASN A 224 -11.32 19.26 10.87
C ASN A 224 -11.00 18.71 9.46
N LEU A 225 -11.65 17.61 9.06
CA LEU A 225 -11.48 17.00 7.73
C LEU A 225 -11.88 17.94 6.57
N ASP A 226 -12.69 18.97 6.83
CA ASP A 226 -13.01 19.98 5.82
C ASP A 226 -11.79 20.85 5.45
N ALA A 227 -10.75 20.88 6.28
CA ALA A 227 -9.51 21.61 6.01
C ALA A 227 -8.66 21.00 4.88
N TYR A 228 -8.93 19.75 4.47
CA TYR A 228 -8.22 19.15 3.34
C TYR A 228 -8.48 19.93 2.05
N ALA A 229 -7.40 20.24 1.33
CA ALA A 229 -7.44 21.06 0.12
C ALA A 229 -8.28 20.48 -1.03
N THR A 230 -8.47 19.15 -1.06
CA THR A 230 -9.23 18.47 -2.13
C THR A 230 -10.18 17.42 -1.57
N PRO A 231 -11.30 17.12 -2.26
CA PRO A 231 -12.20 16.02 -1.89
C PRO A 231 -11.49 14.67 -1.82
N ALA A 232 -10.53 14.41 -2.73
CA ALA A 232 -9.72 13.20 -2.71
C ALA A 232 -8.90 13.06 -1.42
N LEU A 233 -8.22 14.13 -0.98
CA LEU A 233 -7.49 14.13 0.30
C LEU A 233 -8.43 13.96 1.49
N ARG A 234 -9.63 14.54 1.44
CA ARG A 234 -10.65 14.34 2.47
C ARG A 234 -11.07 12.88 2.58
N LYS A 235 -11.40 12.22 1.46
CA LYS A 235 -11.76 10.79 1.40
C LYS A 235 -10.62 9.90 1.93
N GLN A 236 -9.36 10.21 1.64
CA GLN A 236 -8.19 9.52 2.22
C GLN A 236 -8.06 9.76 3.73
N GLY A 237 -8.28 11.00 4.18
CA GLY A 237 -8.31 11.34 5.60
C GLY A 237 -9.42 10.63 6.38
N GLU A 238 -10.59 10.45 5.77
CA GLU A 238 -11.70 9.67 6.33
C GLU A 238 -11.35 8.19 6.49
N ILE A 239 -10.65 7.59 5.51
CA ILE A 239 -10.13 6.22 5.64
C ILE A 239 -9.20 6.09 6.85
N LEU A 240 -8.26 7.04 7.01
CA LEU A 240 -7.35 7.06 8.17
C LEU A 240 -8.10 7.25 9.49
N ALA A 241 -9.09 8.15 9.54
CA ALA A 241 -9.84 8.44 10.75
C ALA A 241 -10.75 7.28 11.18
N ASN A 242 -11.28 6.53 10.21
CA ASN A 242 -12.22 5.43 10.44
C ASN A 242 -11.55 4.05 10.51
N ALA A 243 -10.24 3.97 10.32
CA ALA A 243 -9.48 2.72 10.46
C ALA A 243 -9.70 2.11 11.85
N THR A 244 -10.11 0.84 11.92
CA THR A 244 -10.22 0.12 13.20
C THR A 244 -8.84 -0.22 13.74
N THR A 245 -7.89 -0.44 12.82
CA THR A 245 -6.50 -0.74 13.10
C THR A 245 -5.64 0.06 12.13
N PHE A 246 -4.58 0.67 12.63
CA PHE A 246 -3.51 1.23 11.80
C PHE A 246 -2.19 0.53 12.14
N ARG A 247 -1.41 0.17 11.11
CA ARG A 247 -0.02 -0.25 11.28
C ARG A 247 0.90 0.48 10.33
N PHE A 248 2.08 0.82 10.84
CA PHE A 248 3.17 1.25 9.99
C PHE A 248 3.64 0.06 9.15
N ASP A 249 4.14 0.40 7.97
CA ASP A 249 4.92 -0.49 7.12
C ASP A 249 5.89 -1.34 7.96
N ALA A 250 5.80 -2.66 7.79
CA ALA A 250 6.57 -3.60 8.59
C ALA A 250 8.05 -3.53 8.24
N SER A 251 8.37 -3.49 6.94
CA SER A 251 9.75 -3.44 6.46
C SER A 251 10.49 -2.20 6.98
N ASP A 252 9.81 -1.06 7.12
CA ASP A 252 10.35 0.18 7.72
C ASP A 252 10.64 0.04 9.22
N LEU A 253 9.91 -0.83 9.93
CA LEU A 253 10.08 -1.06 11.37
C LEU A 253 11.12 -2.15 11.70
N MET A 254 11.41 -3.01 10.74
CA MET A 254 12.39 -4.10 10.89
C MET A 254 13.83 -3.56 10.87
N PRO A 255 14.82 -4.33 11.37
CA PRO A 255 16.23 -4.00 11.16
C PRO A 255 16.51 -3.82 9.67
N GLY A 256 17.31 -2.81 9.30
CA GLY A 256 17.52 -2.46 7.89
C GLY A 256 18.10 -3.60 7.03
N ALA A 257 18.87 -4.52 7.63
CA ALA A 257 19.36 -5.72 6.93
C ALA A 257 18.24 -6.72 6.57
N ILE A 258 17.10 -6.65 7.26
CA ILE A 258 15.93 -7.49 7.00
C ILE A 258 14.94 -6.72 6.15
N GLY A 259 14.36 -5.64 6.67
CA GLY A 259 13.27 -4.92 5.99
C GLY A 259 13.70 -4.41 4.62
N ALA A 260 14.67 -3.49 4.59
CA ALA A 260 15.24 -2.94 3.37
C ALA A 260 16.29 -3.86 2.69
N GLY A 261 16.52 -5.05 3.23
CA GLY A 261 17.54 -5.99 2.76
C GLY A 261 16.93 -7.29 2.27
N ALA A 262 16.95 -8.31 3.14
CA ALA A 262 16.47 -9.65 2.81
C ALA A 262 15.00 -9.65 2.33
N PHE A 263 14.10 -8.91 2.98
CA PHE A 263 12.69 -8.93 2.65
C PHE A 263 12.42 -8.35 1.25
N TRP A 264 12.97 -7.18 0.92
CA TRP A 264 12.91 -6.62 -0.44
C TRP A 264 13.48 -7.56 -1.51
N SER A 265 14.66 -8.12 -1.25
CA SER A 265 15.36 -8.99 -2.20
C SER A 265 14.58 -10.28 -2.46
N GLU A 266 14.10 -10.92 -1.40
CA GLU A 266 13.39 -12.20 -1.49
C GLU A 266 11.97 -12.02 -2.05
N MET A 267 11.30 -10.89 -1.82
CA MET A 267 10.04 -10.58 -2.50
C MET A 267 10.22 -10.28 -4.00
N THR A 268 11.36 -9.71 -4.39
CA THR A 268 11.73 -9.58 -5.81
C THR A 268 11.99 -10.95 -6.43
N ALA A 269 12.65 -11.85 -5.71
CA ALA A 269 12.84 -13.24 -6.14
C ALA A 269 11.50 -13.99 -6.26
N PHE A 270 10.57 -13.77 -5.31
CA PHE A 270 9.22 -14.33 -5.36
C PHE A 270 8.45 -13.87 -6.60
N ALA A 271 8.50 -12.57 -6.92
CA ALA A 271 7.94 -12.02 -8.16
C ALA A 271 8.58 -12.62 -9.43
N ASN A 272 9.85 -13.02 -9.35
CA ASN A 272 10.56 -13.75 -10.42
C ASN A 272 10.36 -15.28 -10.41
N GLY A 273 9.43 -15.79 -9.60
CA GLY A 273 9.00 -17.19 -9.64
C GLY A 273 9.50 -18.07 -8.48
N GLN A 274 10.30 -17.55 -7.55
CA GLN A 274 10.67 -18.28 -6.33
C GLN A 274 9.41 -18.65 -5.52
N ASP A 275 9.37 -19.84 -4.91
CA ASP A 275 8.22 -20.27 -4.12
C ASP A 275 8.18 -19.58 -2.74
N ALA A 276 6.98 -19.51 -2.15
CA ALA A 276 6.76 -18.79 -0.89
C ALA A 276 7.57 -19.37 0.28
N LYS A 277 7.77 -20.69 0.32
CA LYS A 277 8.49 -21.34 1.41
C LYS A 277 9.97 -20.99 1.37
N THR A 278 10.59 -21.06 0.21
CA THR A 278 11.99 -20.66 0.00
C THR A 278 12.18 -19.17 0.32
N THR A 279 11.31 -18.30 -0.19
CA THR A 279 11.32 -16.86 0.14
C THR A 279 11.27 -16.61 1.64
N ALA A 280 10.30 -17.20 2.33
CA ALA A 280 10.13 -17.02 3.76
C ALA A 280 11.29 -17.60 4.59
N ASP A 281 11.83 -18.75 4.21
CA ASP A 281 12.97 -19.38 4.89
C ASP A 281 14.25 -18.53 4.74
N ASN A 282 14.50 -17.98 3.55
CA ASN A 282 15.65 -17.11 3.31
C ASN A 282 15.58 -15.84 4.17
N ILE A 283 14.41 -15.21 4.26
CA ILE A 283 14.22 -14.03 5.11
C ILE A 283 14.41 -14.40 6.59
N GLN A 284 13.84 -15.54 7.04
CA GLN A 284 14.00 -15.99 8.41
C GLN A 284 15.46 -16.32 8.75
N ALA A 285 16.20 -16.96 7.83
CA ALA A 285 17.61 -17.25 8.00
C ALA A 285 18.46 -15.97 8.09
N ALA A 286 18.14 -14.94 7.29
CA ALA A 286 18.78 -13.63 7.39
C ALA A 286 18.50 -12.98 8.76
N TRP A 287 17.29 -13.12 9.28
CA TRP A 287 16.94 -12.62 10.61
C TRP A 287 17.75 -13.33 11.70
N ASP A 288 17.80 -14.66 11.68
CA ASP A 288 18.52 -15.43 12.69
C ASP A 288 20.03 -15.19 12.68
N ALA A 289 20.59 -14.77 11.54
CA ALA A 289 22.00 -14.42 11.41
C ALA A 289 22.39 -13.07 12.07
N ILE A 290 21.41 -12.22 12.40
CA ILE A 290 21.65 -10.90 13.03
C ILE A 290 21.21 -10.84 14.49
N LYS A 291 20.70 -11.95 15.04
CA LYS A 291 20.32 -12.09 16.45
C LYS A 291 21.55 -12.26 17.37
#